data_AF-A0A960EF66-F1
#
_entry.id   AF-A0A960EF66-F1
#
_cell.length_a   1.000
_cell.length_b   1.000
_cell.length_c   1.000
_cell.angle_alpha   90.00
_cell.angle_beta   90.00
_cell.angle_gamma   90.00
#
_symmetry.space_group_name_H-M   'P 1'
#
loop_
_entity.id
_entity.type
_entity.pdbx_description
1 polymer ?
#
loop_
_entity_poly.entity_id
_entity_poly.type
_entity_poly.pdbx_seq_one_letter_code
_entity_poly.pdbx_strand_id
1 'polypeptide(L)'
;MNLDHLPQPADKRIAVRVTRDALRQIRGGSPWLYDGSIESISHEGAPGDLAVVFDHDRKFAAIGLYDPSSPIRVKILHQGAPRPIDADFWRERVAAALDRRSGLADDPETNAYRLVHGENDGLPGLVVDRYAGTLVVKLYTPAWFAHLGA
;
A
#
# COMPACT_ATOMS: atom_id res chain seq x y z
N MET A 1 -10.59 2.42 -20.01
CA MET A 1 -9.25 1.87 -19.74
C MET A 1 -9.34 0.36 -19.94
N ASN A 2 -8.50 -0.23 -20.79
CA ASN A 2 -8.45 -1.69 -20.92
C ASN A 2 -7.62 -2.24 -19.75
N LEU A 3 -8.20 -3.15 -18.95
CA LEU A 3 -7.56 -3.74 -17.78
C LEU A 3 -6.65 -4.93 -18.13
N ASP A 4 -6.74 -5.47 -19.34
CA ASP A 4 -5.98 -6.64 -19.80
C ASP A 4 -4.48 -6.36 -19.98
N HIS A 5 -4.08 -5.09 -19.94
CA HIS A 5 -2.71 -4.63 -20.16
C HIS A 5 -2.12 -3.91 -18.94
N LEU A 6 -2.66 -4.17 -17.75
CA LEU A 6 -2.09 -3.66 -16.52
C LEU A 6 -0.68 -4.26 -16.29
N PRO A 7 0.26 -3.45 -15.77
CA PRO A 7 1.55 -3.98 -15.35
C PRO A 7 1.37 -5.07 -14.30
N GLN A 8 2.38 -5.91 -14.13
CA GLN A 8 2.44 -6.89 -13.04
C GLN A 8 3.61 -6.51 -12.13
N PRO A 9 3.50 -6.72 -10.81
CA PRO A 9 4.59 -6.43 -9.90
C PRO A 9 5.75 -7.38 -10.19
N ALA A 10 6.99 -6.90 -10.07
CA ALA A 10 8.15 -7.76 -10.24
C ALA A 10 8.19 -8.90 -9.20
N ASP A 11 8.59 -10.10 -9.65
CA ASP A 11 8.86 -11.24 -8.77
C ASP A 11 9.98 -10.91 -7.77
N LYS A 12 10.96 -10.11 -8.21
CA LYS A 12 12.09 -9.69 -7.41
C LYS A 12 11.71 -8.49 -6.54
N ARG A 13 11.90 -8.63 -5.23
CA ARG A 13 11.67 -7.56 -4.25
C ARG A 13 12.85 -6.60 -4.19
N ILE A 14 12.57 -5.31 -3.99
CA ILE A 14 13.60 -4.27 -3.81
C ILE A 14 14.00 -4.26 -2.34
N ALA A 15 15.23 -4.66 -2.01
CA ALA A 15 15.75 -4.44 -0.66
C ALA A 15 16.11 -2.96 -0.48
N VAL A 16 15.59 -2.33 0.58
CA VAL A 16 15.79 -0.93 0.95
C VAL A 16 16.37 -0.86 2.35
N ARG A 17 17.50 -0.18 2.52
CA ARG A 17 18.05 0.16 3.84
C ARG A 17 17.75 1.62 4.15
N VAL A 18 17.36 1.90 5.38
CA VAL A 18 16.89 3.22 5.81
C VAL A 18 17.71 3.77 6.97
N THR A 19 17.66 5.08 7.13
CA THR A 19 18.26 5.76 8.29
C THR A 19 17.63 5.28 9.60
N ARG A 20 18.36 5.45 10.71
CA ARG A 20 17.84 5.14 12.06
C ARG A 20 16.58 5.95 12.40
N ASP A 21 16.45 7.17 11.86
CA ASP A 21 15.29 8.01 12.08
C ASP A 21 14.04 7.46 11.39
N ALA A 22 14.14 7.14 10.09
CA ALA A 22 13.05 6.51 9.36
C ALA A 22 12.67 5.16 9.96
N LEU A 23 13.64 4.35 10.41
CA LEU A 23 13.35 3.11 11.11
C LEU A 23 12.49 3.33 12.37
N ARG A 24 12.81 4.37 13.16
CA ARG A 24 12.02 4.73 14.34
C ARG A 24 10.60 5.14 13.96
N GLN A 25 10.44 5.93 12.91
CA GLN A 25 9.12 6.37 12.42
C GLN A 25 8.29 5.19 11.88
N ILE A 26 8.90 4.31 11.08
CA ILE A 26 8.23 3.11 10.54
C ILE A 26 7.75 2.24 11.70
N ARG A 27 8.62 1.92 12.67
CA ARG A 27 8.24 1.12 13.86
C ARG A 27 7.18 1.79 14.72
N GLY A 28 7.07 3.13 14.66
CA GLY A 28 6.01 3.90 15.29
C GLY A 28 4.68 3.90 14.52
N GLY A 29 4.60 3.24 13.36
CA GLY A 29 3.39 3.17 12.55
C GLY A 29 3.30 4.19 11.42
N SER A 30 4.39 4.89 11.06
CA SER A 30 4.37 5.76 9.89
C SER A 30 4.01 4.96 8.63
N PRO A 31 3.01 5.41 7.84
CA PRO A 31 2.65 4.75 6.58
C PRO A 31 3.61 5.10 5.44
N TRP A 32 4.57 5.99 5.66
CA TRP A 32 5.38 6.59 4.60
C TRP A 32 6.87 6.47 4.90
N LEU A 33 7.63 6.09 3.87
CA LEU A 33 9.08 6.18 3.81
C LEU A 33 9.47 7.14 2.69
N TYR A 34 10.11 8.24 3.07
CA TYR A 34 10.54 9.29 2.16
C TYR A 34 11.90 8.96 1.52
N ASP A 35 12.10 9.42 0.29
CA ASP A 35 13.32 9.18 -0.49
C ASP A 35 14.62 9.64 0.20
N GLY A 36 14.61 10.82 0.83
CA GLY A 36 15.75 11.36 1.58
C GLY A 36 16.13 10.55 2.84
N SER A 37 15.31 9.56 3.22
CA SER A 37 15.58 8.68 4.35
C SER A 37 16.08 7.29 3.95
N ILE A 38 16.34 7.06 2.67
CA ILE A 38 16.85 5.81 2.14
C ILE A 38 18.37 5.90 1.99
N GLU A 39 19.09 4.95 2.59
CA GLU A 39 20.55 4.88 2.53
C GLU A 39 21.03 4.07 1.33
N SER A 40 20.26 3.05 0.92
CA SER A 40 20.58 2.23 -0.25
C SER A 40 19.38 1.43 -0.72
N ILE A 41 19.30 1.20 -2.02
CA ILE A 41 18.38 0.26 -2.65
C ILE A 41 19.17 -0.79 -3.44
N SER A 42 18.68 -2.02 -3.49
CA SER A 42 19.35 -3.12 -4.20
C SER A 42 19.36 -2.97 -5.72
N HIS A 43 18.35 -2.31 -6.28
CA HIS A 43 18.19 -1.97 -7.69
C HIS A 43 17.04 -0.97 -7.82
N GLU A 44 17.00 -0.24 -8.93
CA GLU A 44 15.83 0.55 -9.32
C GLU A 44 14.69 -0.40 -9.73
N GLY A 45 13.46 -0.03 -9.38
CA GLY A 45 12.25 -0.77 -9.73
C GLY A 45 11.20 0.08 -10.41
N ALA A 46 10.10 -0.54 -10.78
CA ALA A 46 8.93 0.12 -11.37
C ALA A 46 7.91 0.53 -10.29
N PRO A 47 7.02 1.50 -10.57
CA PRO A 47 5.88 1.76 -9.69
C PRO A 47 5.07 0.49 -9.44
N GLY A 48 4.84 0.18 -8.16
CA GLY A 48 4.08 -1.02 -7.75
C GLY A 48 4.95 -2.21 -7.37
N ASP A 49 6.25 -2.18 -7.67
CA ASP A 49 7.16 -3.18 -7.11
C ASP A 49 7.14 -3.13 -5.59
N LEU A 50 7.39 -4.27 -4.96
CA LEU A 50 7.41 -4.35 -3.50
C LEU A 50 8.82 -4.11 -2.97
N ALA A 51 8.93 -3.09 -2.13
CA ALA A 51 10.13 -2.76 -1.39
C ALA A 51 10.10 -3.42 0.00
N VAL A 52 11.12 -4.21 0.31
CA VAL A 52 11.36 -4.78 1.64
C VAL A 52 12.37 -3.89 2.36
N VAL A 53 11.93 -3.29 3.46
CA VAL A 53 12.71 -2.35 4.25
C VAL A 53 13.46 -3.09 5.35
N PHE A 54 14.76 -2.83 5.46
CA PHE A 54 15.66 -3.41 6.44
C PHE A 54 16.31 -2.34 7.31
N ASP A 55 16.63 -2.72 8.55
CA ASP A 55 17.52 -1.93 9.39
C ASP A 55 19.01 -2.19 9.10
N HIS A 56 19.88 -1.53 9.85
CA HIS A 56 21.33 -1.63 9.70
C HIS A 56 21.90 -3.02 10.04
N ASP A 57 21.16 -3.83 10.81
CA ASP A 57 21.51 -5.22 11.13
C ASP A 57 20.94 -6.21 10.11
N ARG A 58 20.37 -5.72 9.00
CA ARG A 58 19.67 -6.50 7.97
C ARG A 58 18.41 -7.22 8.50
N LYS A 59 17.79 -6.71 9.55
CA LYS A 59 16.51 -7.23 10.05
C LYS A 59 15.34 -6.57 9.33
N PHE A 60 14.30 -7.34 9.06
CA PHE A 60 13.07 -6.83 8.46
C PHE A 60 12.45 -5.74 9.33
N ALA A 61 12.03 -4.65 8.70
CA ALA A 61 11.29 -3.57 9.33
C ALA A 61 9.87 -3.47 8.78
N ALA A 62 9.74 -3.46 7.45
CA ALA A 62 8.46 -3.30 6.77
C ALA A 62 8.52 -3.79 5.32
N ILE A 63 7.36 -3.87 4.67
CA ILE A 63 7.20 -4.04 3.23
C ILE A 63 6.16 -3.05 2.72
N GLY A 64 6.36 -2.50 1.52
CA GLY A 64 5.46 -1.50 0.96
C GLY A 64 5.53 -1.37 -0.56
N LEU A 65 4.60 -0.59 -1.11
CA LEU A 65 4.54 -0.24 -2.52
C LEU A 65 5.61 0.79 -2.85
N TYR A 66 6.51 0.45 -3.78
CA TYR A 66 7.55 1.34 -4.29
C TYR A 66 7.01 2.26 -5.39
N ASP A 67 7.45 3.51 -5.37
CA ASP A 67 7.12 4.50 -6.39
C ASP A 67 8.36 5.36 -6.71
N PRO A 68 9.10 5.06 -7.81
CA PRO A 68 10.32 5.79 -8.18
C PRO A 68 10.08 7.24 -8.60
N SER A 69 8.82 7.65 -8.80
CA SER A 69 8.47 9.03 -9.16
C SER A 69 8.05 9.89 -7.96
N SER A 70 7.82 9.30 -6.78
CA SER A 70 7.26 9.98 -5.62
C SER A 70 8.29 10.28 -4.53
N PRO A 71 8.25 11.47 -3.88
CA PRO A 71 9.01 11.73 -2.65
C PRO A 71 8.67 10.75 -1.52
N ILE A 72 7.42 10.27 -1.47
CA ILE A 72 7.03 9.13 -0.64
C ILE A 72 7.39 7.85 -1.40
N ARG A 73 8.68 7.52 -1.35
CA ARG A 73 9.30 6.46 -2.14
C ARG A 73 8.67 5.10 -1.87
N VAL A 74 8.34 4.81 -0.61
CA VAL A 74 7.66 3.56 -0.23
C VAL A 74 6.45 3.88 0.63
N LYS A 75 5.30 3.36 0.21
CA LYS A 75 4.04 3.42 0.95
C LYS A 75 3.86 2.10 1.69
N ILE A 76 3.96 2.14 3.01
CA ILE A 76 4.04 0.95 3.86
C ILE A 76 2.71 0.19 3.84
N LEU A 77 2.78 -1.11 3.57
CA LEU A 77 1.64 -2.03 3.58
C LEU A 77 1.60 -2.86 4.87
N HIS A 78 2.78 -3.24 5.35
CA HIS A 78 2.93 -4.12 6.51
C HIS A 78 4.24 -3.88 7.24
N GLN A 79 4.20 -4.04 8.55
CA GLN A 79 5.35 -3.98 9.45
C GLN A 79 5.19 -5.04 10.54
N GLY A 80 6.28 -5.35 11.27
CA GLY A 80 6.31 -6.40 12.28
C GLY A 80 6.94 -7.68 11.74
N ALA A 81 6.27 -8.83 11.89
CA ALA A 81 6.79 -10.09 11.36
C ALA A 81 6.69 -10.13 9.81
N PRO A 82 7.70 -10.62 9.08
CA PRO A 82 7.61 -10.78 7.64
C PRO A 82 6.39 -11.61 7.23
N ARG A 83 5.65 -11.15 6.22
CA ARG A 83 4.56 -11.90 5.58
C ARG A 83 4.52 -11.63 4.08
N PRO A 84 4.00 -12.56 3.26
CA PRO A 84 3.77 -12.30 1.85
C PRO A 84 2.69 -11.21 1.66
N ILE A 85 2.81 -10.50 0.55
CA ILE A 85 1.80 -9.57 0.03
C ILE A 85 1.27 -10.22 -1.24
N ASP A 86 0.22 -11.01 -1.06
CA ASP A 86 -0.44 -11.84 -2.04
C ASP A 86 -1.95 -11.55 -2.06
N ALA A 87 -2.70 -12.34 -2.81
CA ALA A 87 -4.14 -12.16 -2.94
C ALA A 87 -4.89 -12.30 -1.60
N ASP A 88 -4.40 -13.12 -0.66
CA ASP A 88 -4.98 -13.23 0.68
C ASP A 88 -4.73 -11.97 1.50
N PHE A 89 -3.51 -11.41 1.45
CA PHE A 89 -3.24 -10.10 2.06
C PHE A 89 -4.22 -9.03 1.57
N TRP A 90 -4.45 -8.95 0.26
CA TRP A 90 -5.35 -7.94 -0.30
C TRP A 90 -6.81 -8.16 0.12
N ARG A 91 -7.29 -9.41 0.06
CA ARG A 91 -8.63 -9.77 0.54
C ARG A 91 -8.84 -9.39 2.00
N GLU A 92 -7.88 -9.69 2.87
CA GLU A 92 -7.92 -9.33 4.29
C GLU A 92 -8.03 -7.81 4.49
N ARG A 93 -7.23 -7.02 3.76
CA ARG A 93 -7.26 -5.55 3.87
C ARG A 93 -8.59 -4.95 3.41
N VAL A 94 -9.09 -5.41 2.27
CA VAL A 94 -10.39 -4.95 1.74
C VAL A 94 -11.52 -5.36 2.69
N ALA A 95 -11.54 -6.61 3.15
CA ALA A 95 -12.56 -7.08 4.10
C ALA A 95 -12.55 -6.26 5.40
N ALA A 96 -11.38 -5.97 5.96
CA ALA A 96 -11.25 -5.11 7.14
C ALA A 96 -11.75 -3.67 6.88
N ALA A 97 -11.51 -3.11 5.70
CA ALA A 97 -12.02 -1.79 5.33
C ALA A 97 -13.56 -1.77 5.25
N LEU A 98 -14.15 -2.81 4.66
CA LEU A 98 -15.60 -2.99 4.54
C LEU A 98 -16.27 -3.19 5.91
N ASP A 99 -15.71 -4.05 6.75
CA ASP A 99 -16.23 -4.37 8.09
C ASP A 99 -16.35 -3.11 8.96
N ARG A 100 -15.34 -2.22 8.91
CA ARG A 100 -15.38 -0.90 9.58
C ARG A 100 -16.53 0.00 9.14
N ARG A 101 -17.13 -0.26 7.97
CA ARG A 101 -18.27 0.51 7.41
C ARG A 101 -19.55 -0.32 7.35
N SER A 102 -19.60 -1.50 7.97
CA SER A 102 -20.81 -2.32 8.02
C SER A 102 -22.03 -1.53 8.49
N GLY A 103 -21.90 -0.74 9.56
CA GLY A 103 -22.98 0.12 10.04
C GLY A 103 -23.46 1.19 9.04
N LEU A 104 -22.61 1.67 8.12
CA LEU A 104 -23.04 2.57 7.03
C LEU A 104 -23.65 1.79 5.86
N ALA A 105 -23.24 0.55 5.65
CA ALA A 105 -23.81 -0.30 4.61
C ALA A 105 -25.23 -0.77 4.97
N ASP A 106 -25.51 -0.94 6.26
CA ASP A 106 -26.78 -1.42 6.79
C ASP A 106 -27.78 -0.28 7.08
N ASP A 107 -27.35 0.97 7.01
CA ASP A 107 -28.20 2.15 7.26
C ASP A 107 -29.04 2.48 6.00
N PRO A 108 -30.38 2.37 6.06
CA PRO A 108 -31.26 2.63 4.91
C PRO A 108 -31.30 4.11 4.49
N GLU A 109 -30.89 5.04 5.36
CA GLU A 109 -30.89 6.48 5.08
C GLU A 109 -29.61 6.94 4.38
N THR A 110 -28.62 6.06 4.23
CA THR A 110 -27.38 6.35 3.49
C THR A 110 -27.13 5.36 2.37
N ASN A 111 -26.73 5.88 1.22
CA ASN A 111 -26.27 5.06 0.11
C ASN A 111 -24.93 5.55 -0.45
N ALA A 112 -24.31 6.54 0.21
CA ALA A 112 -23.09 7.17 -0.23
C ALA A 112 -22.08 7.28 0.92
N TYR A 113 -20.95 6.59 0.79
CA TYR A 113 -19.90 6.57 1.82
C TYR A 113 -18.57 6.05 1.26
N ARG A 114 -17.49 6.33 1.96
CA ARG A 114 -16.16 5.84 1.62
C ARG A 114 -15.96 4.41 2.10
N LEU A 115 -15.73 3.48 1.16
CA LEU A 115 -15.41 2.08 1.43
C LEU A 115 -13.94 1.89 1.81
N VAL A 116 -13.03 2.54 1.08
CA VAL A 116 -11.58 2.47 1.32
C VAL A 116 -11.02 3.87 1.44
N HIS A 117 -10.26 4.13 2.51
CA HIS A 117 -9.69 5.42 2.84
C HIS A 117 -8.17 5.40 2.98
N GLY A 118 -7.49 4.91 1.94
CA GLY A 118 -6.04 5.02 1.83
C GLY A 118 -5.29 4.29 2.95
N GLU A 119 -4.29 4.99 3.48
CA GLU A 119 -3.41 4.57 4.57
C GLU A 119 -4.19 4.11 5.80
N ASN A 120 -5.30 4.77 6.12
CA ASN A 120 -6.13 4.46 7.28
C ASN A 120 -6.71 3.04 7.21
N ASP A 121 -6.90 2.51 6.01
CA ASP A 121 -7.40 1.15 5.76
C ASP A 121 -6.30 0.17 5.33
N GLY A 122 -5.03 0.55 5.45
CA GLY A 122 -3.89 -0.28 5.05
C GLY A 122 -3.76 -0.46 3.53
N LEU A 123 -4.39 0.42 2.75
CA LEU A 123 -4.40 0.44 1.29
C LEU A 123 -3.91 1.81 0.81
N PRO A 124 -2.62 2.16 1.05
CA PRO A 124 -2.11 3.52 0.93
C PRO A 124 -2.27 4.08 -0.49
N GLY A 125 -2.86 5.26 -0.60
CA GLY A 125 -3.13 5.89 -1.90
C GLY A 125 -4.28 5.28 -2.73
N LEU A 126 -5.02 4.29 -2.21
CA LEU A 126 -6.27 3.80 -2.80
C LEU A 126 -7.46 4.41 -2.06
N VAL A 127 -8.37 5.03 -2.81
CA VAL A 127 -9.65 5.48 -2.28
C VAL A 127 -10.77 4.87 -3.11
N VAL A 128 -11.79 4.34 -2.43
CA VAL A 128 -13.00 3.82 -3.07
C VAL A 128 -14.19 4.43 -2.37
N ASP A 129 -14.97 5.22 -3.12
CA ASP A 129 -16.21 5.82 -2.66
C ASP A 129 -17.39 5.09 -3.31
N ARG A 130 -18.42 4.77 -2.52
CA ARG A 130 -19.69 4.23 -3.01
C ARG A 130 -20.69 5.38 -3.12
N TYR A 131 -21.41 5.42 -4.23
CA TYR A 131 -22.56 6.29 -4.47
C TYR A 131 -23.68 5.45 -5.05
N ALA A 132 -24.65 5.08 -4.21
CA ALA A 132 -25.67 4.09 -4.49
C ALA A 132 -25.08 2.77 -5.04
N GLY A 133 -25.34 2.47 -6.31
CA GLY A 133 -24.82 1.28 -7.00
C GLY A 133 -23.46 1.47 -7.67
N THR A 134 -22.89 2.67 -7.62
CA THR A 134 -21.65 3.02 -8.34
C THR A 134 -20.46 3.10 -7.40
N LEU A 135 -19.35 2.49 -7.78
CA LEU A 135 -18.06 2.64 -7.13
C LEU A 135 -17.17 3.62 -7.90
N VAL A 136 -16.64 4.62 -7.19
CA VAL A 136 -15.65 5.56 -7.72
C VAL A 136 -14.30 5.20 -7.11
N VAL A 137 -13.40 4.72 -7.95
CA VAL A 137 -12.02 4.37 -7.56
C VAL A 137 -11.09 5.51 -7.90
N LYS A 138 -10.28 5.95 -6.93
CA LYS A 138 -9.23 6.94 -7.11
C LYS A 138 -7.89 6.40 -6.64
N LEU A 139 -6.92 6.44 -7.54
CA LEU A 139 -5.54 6.04 -7.28
C LEU A 139 -4.68 7.30 -7.18
N TYR A 140 -4.07 7.52 -6.02
CA TYR A 140 -3.15 8.63 -5.77
C TYR A 140 -1.70 8.28 -6.07
N THR A 141 -1.45 7.07 -6.58
CA THR A 141 -0.14 6.61 -7.01
C THR A 141 -0.30 5.62 -8.15
N PRO A 142 0.60 5.63 -9.15
CA PRO A 142 0.62 4.61 -10.19
C PRO A 142 0.97 3.21 -9.64
N ALA A 143 1.51 3.12 -8.43
CA ALA A 143 1.91 1.84 -7.83
C ALA A 143 0.75 0.83 -7.71
N TRP A 144 -0.50 1.31 -7.64
CA TRP A 144 -1.67 0.43 -7.61
C TRP A 144 -1.94 -0.29 -8.92
N PHE A 145 -1.53 0.25 -10.08
CA PHE A 145 -1.86 -0.38 -11.37
C PHE A 145 -1.36 -1.81 -11.46
N ALA A 146 -0.23 -2.12 -10.84
CA ALA A 146 0.32 -3.47 -10.80
C ALA A 146 -0.54 -4.46 -9.99
N HIS A 147 -1.36 -3.97 -9.06
CA HIS A 147 -2.09 -4.79 -8.09
C HIS A 147 -3.62 -4.78 -8.28
N LEU A 148 -4.14 -4.08 -9.29
CA LEU A 148 -5.60 -4.02 -9.53
C LEU A 148 -6.20 -5.34 -10.03
N GLY A 149 -5.39 -6.22 -10.61
CA GLY A 149 -5.82 -7.54 -11.10
C GLY A 149 -5.46 -8.71 -10.16
N ALA A 150 -4.89 -8.42 -8.98
CA ALA A 150 -4.37 -9.41 -8.04
C ALA A 150 -5.45 -10.00 -7.11
#